data_AF-A0A0G0XJT2-F1
#
_entry.id   AF-A0A0G0XJT2-F1
#
_cell.length_a   1.000
_cell.length_b   1.000
_cell.length_c   1.000
_cell.angle_alpha   90.00
_cell.angle_beta   90.00
_cell.angle_gamma   90.00
#
_symmetry.space_group_name_H-M   'P 1'
#
loop_
_entity.id
_entity.type
_entity.pdbx_description
1 polymer ?
#
loop_
_entity_poly.entity_id
_entity_poly.type
_entity_poly.pdbx_seq_one_letter_code
_entity_poly.pdbx_strand_id
1 'polypeptide(L)'
;MSKKTIQLFCSITLLSTMFFFSFLSFVSLALVSDKTSAPTTNAPVAPNSLSEVALLQFKNVMESAQNTYTQTQAWFSNKENVKKLDESYCEPKCPKTNKSCACKPYWKERYEKLLRQCIVQEHAHAGMYCFYHAFNKVWLVPQDLYKFLYEKKYGPLKNPHFVFLRFEPLKKQTAKEFLNEYLKTKGIVDDTEEQNKIPLLSVNVFPTGNAGTPGEATLSYVDQAMSHEVPGAWAYAAIAKQFDIPLDRLKNFETRLNDLAKMLGSSSPREVLLQICIPKNIVDEISYISWRHGIPRHDQIVSTINQMADVIKKNNVKKENYLKPFERIKKASAMLSEAMVKEQENNSFYRTIKQAIENDGFKTSTWIDQYTKAPALLMGKDNEIQARLLTNGLQDPNSGIIMYKYYFISPAVYQTYRTKLQAIAEELWKMRAVKTTANGTKQ
;
A
#
# COMPACT_ATOMS: atom_id res chain seq x y z
N MET A 1 -29.46 -49.90 -1.51
CA MET A 1 -28.81 -49.57 -0.23
C MET A 1 -29.85 -49.03 0.73
N SER A 2 -30.06 -49.65 1.89
CA SER A 2 -31.12 -49.23 2.82
C SER A 2 -30.75 -47.91 3.51
N LYS A 3 -31.75 -47.08 3.87
CA LYS A 3 -31.53 -45.86 4.67
C LYS A 3 -30.76 -46.14 5.97
N LYS A 4 -30.89 -47.33 6.55
CA LYS A 4 -30.12 -47.76 7.74
C LYS A 4 -28.62 -47.95 7.46
N THR A 5 -28.25 -48.29 6.23
CA THR A 5 -26.84 -48.50 5.84
C THR A 5 -26.09 -47.17 5.65
N ILE A 6 -26.78 -46.13 5.18
CA ILE A 6 -26.21 -44.77 5.02
C ILE A 6 -26.08 -44.07 6.37
N GLN A 7 -27.05 -44.28 7.27
CA GLN A 7 -27.00 -43.70 8.62
C GLN A 7 -25.87 -44.30 9.47
N LEU A 8 -25.59 -45.60 9.33
CA LEU A 8 -24.47 -46.27 10.00
C LEU A 8 -23.11 -45.78 9.48
N PHE A 9 -23.00 -45.49 8.18
CA PHE A 9 -21.77 -44.98 7.57
C PHE A 9 -21.47 -43.53 7.99
N CYS A 10 -22.48 -42.67 8.08
CA CYS A 10 -22.32 -41.30 8.57
C CYS A 10 -21.99 -41.24 10.07
N SER A 11 -22.56 -42.12 10.90
CA SER A 11 -22.25 -42.17 12.34
C SER A 11 -20.84 -42.68 12.63
N ILE A 12 -20.31 -43.62 11.84
CA ILE A 12 -18.93 -44.12 11.99
C ILE A 12 -17.91 -43.06 11.55
N THR A 13 -18.22 -42.30 10.49
CA THR A 13 -17.32 -41.23 10.00
C THR A 13 -17.28 -40.02 10.95
N LEU A 14 -18.39 -39.70 11.62
CA LEU A 14 -18.47 -38.64 12.64
C LEU A 14 -17.78 -39.05 13.95
N LEU A 15 -17.86 -40.32 14.36
CA LEU A 15 -17.14 -40.83 15.53
C LEU A 15 -15.62 -40.87 15.31
N SER A 16 -15.16 -41.24 14.11
CA SER A 16 -13.72 -41.25 13.79
C SER A 16 -13.10 -39.85 13.71
N THR A 17 -13.86 -38.83 13.27
CA THR A 17 -13.38 -37.44 13.25
C THR A 17 -13.40 -36.79 14.63
N MET A 18 -14.35 -37.14 15.51
CA MET A 18 -14.31 -36.70 16.91
C MET A 18 -13.21 -37.41 17.72
N PHE A 19 -12.90 -38.69 17.46
CA PHE A 19 -11.77 -39.38 18.10
C PHE A 19 -10.41 -38.76 17.70
N PHE A 20 -10.24 -38.34 16.45
CA PHE A 20 -9.01 -37.66 16.00
C PHE A 20 -8.81 -36.27 16.61
N PHE A 21 -9.89 -35.51 16.83
CA PHE A 21 -9.81 -34.20 17.52
C PHE A 21 -9.62 -34.33 19.04
N SER A 22 -10.15 -35.40 19.64
CA SER A 22 -9.99 -35.68 21.08
C SER A 22 -8.56 -36.13 21.42
N PHE A 23 -7.90 -36.86 20.53
CA PHE A 23 -6.52 -37.34 20.72
C PHE A 23 -5.47 -36.21 20.64
N LEU A 24 -5.75 -35.17 19.84
CA LEU A 24 -4.91 -33.96 19.74
C LEU A 24 -5.07 -33.00 20.93
N SER A 25 -6.10 -33.18 21.75
CA SER A 25 -6.43 -32.28 22.87
C SER A 25 -5.94 -32.78 24.23
N PHE A 26 -5.42 -34.01 24.34
CA PHE A 26 -5.09 -34.68 25.61
C PHE A 26 -3.61 -35.01 25.83
N VAL A 27 -2.69 -34.56 24.96
CA VAL A 27 -1.23 -34.72 25.21
C VAL A 27 -0.69 -33.71 26.23
N SER A 28 -1.53 -32.78 26.69
CA SER A 28 -1.22 -31.85 27.79
C SER A 28 -2.10 -32.12 29.01
N LEU A 29 -1.86 -33.21 29.74
CA LEU A 29 -1.77 -33.26 31.22
C LEU A 29 -1.78 -34.72 31.73
N ALA A 30 -0.65 -35.08 32.37
CA ALA A 30 -0.58 -35.83 33.61
C ALA A 30 -0.86 -37.38 33.59
N LEU A 31 0.19 -38.20 33.76
CA LEU A 31 0.62 -38.79 35.05
C LEU A 31 1.39 -40.14 34.94
N VAL A 32 2.52 -40.18 35.66
CA VAL A 32 2.97 -41.20 36.64
C VAL A 32 3.84 -42.41 36.21
N SER A 33 5.07 -42.30 36.71
CA SER A 33 6.06 -43.25 37.30
C SER A 33 6.07 -44.76 37.04
N ASP A 34 7.31 -45.19 36.79
CA ASP A 34 8.04 -46.36 37.30
C ASP A 34 7.54 -47.78 36.99
N LYS A 35 8.31 -48.46 36.13
CA LYS A 35 9.21 -49.55 36.55
C LYS A 35 10.31 -49.83 35.51
N THR A 36 11.54 -49.52 35.92
CA THR A 36 12.82 -50.16 35.59
C THR A 36 12.92 -51.12 34.39
N SER A 37 13.67 -50.71 33.35
CA SER A 37 14.77 -51.50 32.77
C SER A 37 15.70 -50.61 31.93
N ALA A 38 17.01 -50.92 31.99
CA ALA A 38 18.16 -50.12 31.58
C ALA A 38 18.30 -49.88 30.05
N PRO A 39 19.12 -48.89 29.61
CA PRO A 39 19.00 -48.27 28.30
C PRO A 39 19.77 -49.02 27.21
N THR A 40 19.13 -49.20 26.06
CA THR A 40 19.81 -49.52 24.80
C THR A 40 19.56 -48.40 23.79
N THR A 41 20.64 -47.68 23.51
CA THR A 41 20.93 -46.84 22.33
C THR A 41 19.80 -46.67 21.31
N ASN A 42 19.09 -45.54 21.38
CA ASN A 42 18.22 -45.08 20.32
C ASN A 42 19.05 -44.68 19.10
N ALA A 43 18.88 -45.41 18.00
CA ALA A 43 19.20 -44.93 16.67
C ALA A 43 18.44 -43.61 16.38
N PRO A 44 19.01 -42.69 15.60
CA PRO A 44 18.34 -41.44 15.26
C PRO A 44 17.05 -41.76 14.49
N VAL A 45 15.92 -41.40 15.08
CA VAL A 45 14.62 -41.44 14.43
C VAL A 45 14.70 -40.54 13.20
N ALA A 46 14.47 -41.10 12.02
CA ALA A 46 14.45 -40.34 10.77
C ALA A 46 13.44 -39.18 10.91
N PRO A 47 13.83 -37.94 10.56
CA PRO A 47 12.94 -36.79 10.68
C PRO A 47 11.68 -37.03 9.84
N ASN A 48 10.52 -36.87 10.47
CA ASN A 48 9.22 -36.95 9.81
C ASN A 48 9.19 -35.93 8.65
N SER A 49 8.75 -36.34 7.45
CA SER A 49 8.66 -35.44 6.28
C SER A 49 7.81 -34.19 6.54
N LEU A 50 6.84 -34.25 7.45
CA LEU A 50 6.08 -33.09 7.92
C LEU A 50 6.93 -32.11 8.74
N SER A 51 7.91 -32.60 9.49
CA SER A 51 8.85 -31.77 10.26
C SER A 51 9.87 -31.09 9.36
N GLU A 52 10.31 -31.73 8.27
CA GLU A 52 11.19 -31.12 7.26
C GLU A 52 10.46 -30.07 6.43
N VAL A 53 9.20 -30.31 6.05
CA VAL A 53 8.36 -29.30 5.38
C VAL A 53 8.09 -28.12 6.30
N ALA A 54 7.79 -28.36 7.59
CA ALA A 54 7.59 -27.30 8.58
C ALA A 54 8.89 -26.52 8.85
N LEU A 55 10.04 -27.19 8.99
CA LEU A 55 11.36 -26.56 9.15
C LEU A 55 11.77 -25.78 7.90
N LEU A 56 11.46 -26.27 6.70
CA LEU A 56 11.72 -25.58 5.45
C LEU A 56 10.81 -24.35 5.31
N GLN A 57 9.53 -24.45 5.67
CA GLN A 57 8.63 -23.31 5.73
C GLN A 57 9.08 -22.29 6.78
N PHE A 58 9.53 -22.75 7.95
CA PHE A 58 10.06 -21.88 9.01
C PHE A 58 11.36 -21.21 8.57
N LYS A 59 12.26 -21.95 7.93
CA LYS A 59 13.50 -21.42 7.34
C LYS A 59 13.20 -20.41 6.24
N ASN A 60 12.25 -20.69 5.35
CA ASN A 60 11.83 -19.75 4.30
C ASN A 60 11.17 -18.50 4.89
N VAL A 61 10.39 -18.63 5.97
CA VAL A 61 9.83 -17.49 6.73
C VAL A 61 10.94 -16.71 7.42
N MET A 62 11.94 -17.37 8.00
CA MET A 62 13.10 -16.74 8.64
C MET A 62 14.05 -16.07 7.64
N GLU A 63 14.30 -16.66 6.48
CA GLU A 63 15.09 -16.06 5.38
C GLU A 63 14.33 -14.92 4.70
N SER A 64 13.01 -15.06 4.50
CA SER A 64 12.16 -13.96 4.07
C SER A 64 12.09 -12.84 5.11
N ALA A 65 12.13 -13.19 6.40
CA ALA A 65 12.21 -12.23 7.50
C ALA A 65 13.55 -11.50 7.52
N GLN A 66 14.64 -12.21 7.23
CA GLN A 66 15.94 -11.57 7.04
C GLN A 66 15.84 -10.49 5.96
N ASN A 67 15.10 -10.70 4.87
CA ASN A 67 15.09 -9.80 3.72
C ASN A 67 14.42 -8.44 3.96
N THR A 68 13.19 -8.35 4.45
CA THR A 68 12.53 -7.05 4.77
C THR A 68 13.25 -6.29 5.88
N TYR A 69 13.66 -7.00 6.93
CA TYR A 69 14.45 -6.42 8.01
C TYR A 69 15.78 -5.91 7.46
N THR A 70 16.44 -6.66 6.58
CA THR A 70 17.65 -6.24 5.86
C THR A 70 17.37 -5.08 4.92
N GLN A 71 16.20 -4.94 4.32
CA GLN A 71 15.88 -3.78 3.47
C GLN A 71 15.79 -2.49 4.28
N THR A 72 15.04 -2.53 5.38
CA THR A 72 14.89 -1.37 6.27
C THR A 72 16.19 -1.11 7.04
N GLN A 73 16.86 -2.16 7.53
CA GLN A 73 18.17 -2.05 8.16
C GLN A 73 19.28 -1.64 7.21
N ALA A 74 19.36 -2.16 5.99
CA ALA A 74 20.36 -1.76 5.00
C ALA A 74 20.15 -0.31 4.59
N TRP A 75 18.88 0.11 4.45
CA TRP A 75 18.56 1.52 4.25
C TRP A 75 19.03 2.38 5.45
N PHE A 76 18.74 1.96 6.68
CA PHE A 76 19.23 2.64 7.91
C PHE A 76 20.75 2.45 8.15
N SER A 77 21.41 1.50 7.49
CA SER A 77 22.85 1.30 7.56
C SER A 77 23.59 2.13 6.50
N ASN A 78 22.86 2.61 5.49
CA ASN A 78 23.37 3.55 4.50
C ASN A 78 23.49 4.95 5.14
N LYS A 79 24.73 5.36 5.42
CA LYS A 79 25.04 6.67 6.04
C LYS A 79 24.49 7.86 5.25
N GLU A 80 24.38 7.78 3.93
CA GLU A 80 23.84 8.87 3.11
C GLU A 80 22.32 8.98 3.24
N ASN A 81 21.61 7.86 3.26
CA ASN A 81 20.17 7.83 3.47
C ASN A 81 19.79 8.32 4.87
N VAL A 82 20.52 7.84 5.89
CA VAL A 82 20.36 8.33 7.27
C VAL A 82 20.65 9.82 7.36
N LYS A 83 21.72 10.31 6.71
CA LYS A 83 22.03 11.74 6.67
C LYS A 83 20.90 12.54 6.02
N LYS A 84 20.33 12.10 4.89
CA LYS A 84 19.18 12.75 4.24
C LYS A 84 17.95 12.77 5.15
N LEU A 85 17.73 11.69 5.89
CA LEU A 85 16.64 11.61 6.87
C LEU A 85 16.90 12.57 8.04
N ASP A 86 18.09 12.55 8.64
CA ASP A 86 18.49 13.42 9.74
C ASP A 86 18.39 14.89 9.34
N GLU A 87 18.84 15.26 8.13
CA GLU A 87 18.71 16.61 7.56
C GLU A 87 17.25 17.01 7.35
N SER A 88 16.38 16.07 6.94
CA SER A 88 14.95 16.33 6.70
C SER A 88 14.13 16.41 7.99
N TYR A 89 14.54 15.68 9.04
CA TYR A 89 13.85 15.52 10.31
C TYR A 89 14.69 15.99 11.49
N CYS A 90 15.29 17.18 11.36
CA CYS A 90 16.04 17.84 12.42
C CYS A 90 15.18 18.91 13.13
N GLU A 91 15.08 18.84 14.47
CA GLU A 91 14.52 19.93 15.29
C GLU A 91 15.49 20.32 16.42
N PRO A 92 15.65 21.63 16.72
CA PRO A 92 15.10 22.76 15.96
C PRO A 92 15.78 22.90 14.60
N LYS A 93 15.11 23.57 13.63
CA LYS A 93 15.78 24.04 12.41
C LYS A 93 16.85 25.04 12.81
N CYS A 94 18.04 24.54 13.13
CA CYS A 94 19.15 25.34 13.57
C CYS A 94 19.40 26.42 12.52
N PRO A 95 19.39 27.72 12.89
CA PRO A 95 19.89 28.75 12.00
C PRO A 95 21.29 28.35 11.55
N LYS A 96 21.59 28.47 10.24
CA LYS A 96 22.88 28.06 9.65
C LYS A 96 24.10 28.66 10.37
N THR A 97 23.90 29.71 11.16
CA THR A 97 24.90 30.43 11.93
C THR A 97 25.26 29.77 13.27
N ASN A 98 24.46 28.83 13.79
CA ASN A 98 24.68 28.28 15.11
C ASN A 98 25.38 26.90 15.07
N LYS A 99 26.72 26.92 15.13
CA LYS A 99 27.57 25.71 15.14
C LYS A 99 27.41 24.82 16.39
N SER A 100 26.78 25.31 17.47
CA SER A 100 26.52 24.52 18.69
C SER A 100 25.17 23.82 18.69
N CYS A 101 24.33 24.08 17.69
CA CYS A 101 23.04 23.44 17.55
C CYS A 101 23.25 22.03 16.97
N ALA A 102 23.45 21.06 17.88
CA ALA A 102 23.59 19.66 17.50
C ALA A 102 22.24 19.15 16.99
N CYS A 103 22.18 18.80 15.71
CA CYS A 103 21.02 18.14 15.13
C CYS A 103 20.82 16.79 15.82
N LYS A 104 19.78 16.68 16.64
CA LYS A 104 19.38 15.40 17.20
C LYS A 104 18.35 14.77 16.26
N PRO A 105 18.63 13.60 15.68
CA PRO A 105 17.66 12.88 14.87
C PRO A 105 16.44 12.51 15.73
N TYR A 106 15.30 13.20 15.55
CA TYR A 106 14.09 12.89 16.32
C TYR A 106 13.22 11.82 15.63
N TRP A 107 13.53 11.44 14.38
CA TRP A 107 12.77 10.43 13.64
C TRP A 107 12.75 9.09 14.37
N LYS A 108 13.84 8.73 15.08
CA LYS A 108 13.97 7.48 15.84
C LYS A 108 12.93 7.44 16.97
N GLU A 109 12.87 8.48 17.79
CA GLU A 109 11.89 8.57 18.88
C GLU A 109 10.45 8.68 18.37
N ARG A 110 10.24 9.30 17.20
CA ARG A 110 8.92 9.60 16.63
C ARG A 110 8.27 8.44 15.88
N TYR A 111 9.05 7.64 15.15
CA TYR A 111 8.53 6.64 14.22
C TYR A 111 8.98 5.21 14.48
N GLU A 112 9.92 4.97 15.39
CA GLU A 112 10.44 3.61 15.62
C GLU A 112 9.31 2.61 15.92
N LYS A 113 8.34 2.99 16.76
CA LYS A 113 7.18 2.13 17.04
C LYS A 113 6.36 1.83 15.78
N LEU A 114 6.12 2.84 14.95
CA LEU A 114 5.36 2.72 13.70
C LEU A 114 6.07 1.79 12.71
N LEU A 115 7.38 2.00 12.52
CA LEU A 115 8.19 1.20 11.60
C LEU A 115 8.32 -0.24 12.09
N ARG A 116 8.50 -0.46 13.40
CA ARG A 116 8.49 -1.80 13.99
C ARG A 116 7.16 -2.53 13.73
N GLN A 117 6.03 -1.81 13.83
CA GLN A 117 4.74 -2.41 13.50
C GLN A 117 4.61 -2.76 12.01
N CYS A 118 5.10 -1.91 11.11
CA CYS A 118 5.12 -2.20 9.68
C CYS A 118 5.92 -3.48 9.39
N ILE A 119 7.12 -3.58 9.97
CA ILE A 119 8.01 -4.74 9.85
C ILE A 119 7.29 -6.02 10.33
N VAL A 120 6.64 -5.98 11.49
CA VAL A 120 5.87 -7.13 12.01
C VAL A 120 4.78 -7.57 11.03
N GLN A 121 4.07 -6.64 10.39
CA GLN A 121 3.06 -7.01 9.38
C GLN A 121 3.67 -7.59 8.11
N GLU A 122 4.81 -7.06 7.63
CA GLU A 122 5.50 -7.66 6.48
C GLU A 122 5.90 -9.11 6.75
N HIS A 123 6.40 -9.40 7.96
CA HIS A 123 6.77 -10.75 8.36
C HIS A 123 5.58 -11.70 8.41
N ALA A 124 4.44 -11.22 8.90
CA ALA A 124 3.23 -12.02 8.98
C ALA A 124 2.71 -12.43 7.59
N HIS A 125 3.13 -11.72 6.53
CA HIS A 125 2.64 -11.89 5.16
C HIS A 125 3.78 -12.09 4.15
N ALA A 126 4.70 -13.03 4.40
CA ALA A 126 5.84 -13.33 3.52
C ALA A 126 5.49 -13.65 2.04
N GLY A 127 4.24 -14.03 1.76
CA GLY A 127 3.67 -14.21 0.42
C GLY A 127 3.28 -12.92 -0.30
N MET A 128 3.57 -11.75 0.26
CA MET A 128 3.18 -10.44 -0.25
C MET A 128 4.39 -9.51 -0.39
N TYR A 129 4.23 -8.46 -1.21
CA TYR A 129 5.10 -7.28 -1.20
C TYR A 129 4.35 -6.11 -0.57
N CYS A 130 5.00 -5.36 0.30
CA CYS A 130 4.38 -4.23 0.97
C CYS A 130 4.88 -2.89 0.43
N PHE A 131 3.95 -1.95 0.30
CA PHE A 131 4.15 -0.60 -0.20
C PHE A 131 3.61 0.42 0.80
N TYR A 132 4.07 1.66 0.67
CA TYR A 132 3.84 2.69 1.67
C TYR A 132 3.25 3.95 1.04
N HIS A 133 2.07 4.32 1.50
CA HIS A 133 1.39 5.55 1.14
C HIS A 133 1.02 6.31 2.41
N ALA A 134 0.71 7.60 2.29
CA ALA A 134 0.18 8.38 3.40
C ALA A 134 -0.94 9.28 2.90
N PHE A 135 -1.94 9.54 3.74
CA PHE A 135 -3.08 10.35 3.36
C PHE A 135 -3.64 11.12 4.55
N ASN A 136 -4.34 12.23 4.26
CA ASN A 136 -4.94 13.06 5.30
C ASN A 136 -6.07 12.29 6.02
N LYS A 137 -6.09 12.32 7.36
CA LYS A 137 -7.08 11.64 8.21
C LYS A 137 -8.53 11.91 7.82
N VAL A 138 -8.84 13.06 7.21
CA VAL A 138 -10.20 13.34 6.73
C VAL A 138 -10.71 12.30 5.72
N TRP A 139 -9.81 11.65 4.98
CA TRP A 139 -10.16 10.55 4.06
C TRP A 139 -10.72 9.32 4.77
N LEU A 140 -10.47 9.14 6.07
CA LEU A 140 -11.07 8.05 6.84
C LEU A 140 -12.60 8.13 6.79
N VAL A 141 -13.20 9.33 6.75
CA VAL A 141 -14.65 9.52 6.73
C VAL A 141 -15.31 8.84 5.52
N PRO A 142 -15.01 9.21 4.26
CA PRO A 142 -15.60 8.55 3.10
C PRO A 142 -15.16 7.08 2.95
N GLN A 143 -13.93 6.72 3.34
CA GLN A 143 -13.45 5.33 3.27
C GLN A 143 -14.24 4.39 4.20
N ASP A 144 -14.41 4.79 5.46
CA ASP A 144 -15.14 4.00 6.44
C ASP A 144 -16.64 4.03 6.15
N LEU A 145 -17.20 5.14 5.64
CA LEU A 145 -18.59 5.22 5.17
C LEU A 145 -18.84 4.23 4.03
N TYR A 146 -17.97 4.22 3.01
CA TYR A 146 -18.07 3.28 1.90
C TYR A 146 -17.99 1.85 2.42
N LYS A 147 -17.05 1.53 3.32
CA LYS A 147 -16.94 0.20 3.93
C LYS A 147 -18.24 -0.23 4.62
N PHE A 148 -18.83 0.63 5.45
CA PHE A 148 -20.08 0.29 6.14
C PHE A 148 -21.22 0.01 5.17
N LEU A 149 -21.39 0.86 4.15
CA LEU A 149 -22.42 0.68 3.12
C LEU A 149 -22.16 -0.57 2.27
N TYR A 150 -20.89 -0.86 1.98
CA TYR A 150 -20.47 -2.09 1.30
C TYR A 150 -20.86 -3.33 2.10
N GLU A 151 -20.53 -3.37 3.39
CA GLU A 151 -20.82 -4.52 4.25
C GLU A 151 -22.32 -4.76 4.42
N LYS A 152 -23.12 -3.68 4.37
CA LYS A 152 -24.59 -3.76 4.35
C LYS A 152 -25.14 -4.31 3.03
N LYS A 153 -24.53 -3.97 1.89
CA LYS A 153 -24.99 -4.40 0.56
C LYS A 153 -24.55 -5.81 0.19
N TYR A 154 -23.31 -6.15 0.53
CA TYR A 154 -22.62 -7.35 0.02
C TYR A 154 -22.19 -8.33 1.10
N GLY A 155 -22.42 -8.00 2.38
CA GLY A 155 -21.94 -8.79 3.52
C GLY A 155 -20.53 -8.39 3.97
N PRO A 156 -20.03 -8.98 5.07
CA PRO A 156 -18.75 -8.61 5.66
C PRO A 156 -17.58 -8.80 4.68
N LEU A 157 -16.59 -7.93 4.76
CA LEU A 157 -15.36 -8.08 3.96
C LEU A 157 -14.64 -9.38 4.34
N LYS A 158 -14.19 -10.14 3.34
CA LYS A 158 -13.31 -11.31 3.56
C LYS A 158 -12.03 -10.91 4.30
N ASN A 159 -11.49 -9.75 3.94
CA ASN A 159 -10.36 -9.16 4.64
C ASN A 159 -10.81 -7.93 5.44
N PRO A 160 -10.84 -7.99 6.79
CA PRO A 160 -11.25 -6.85 7.61
C PRO A 160 -10.30 -5.64 7.50
N HIS A 161 -9.07 -5.86 7.04
CA HIS A 161 -8.06 -4.82 6.81
C HIS A 161 -8.13 -4.19 5.41
N PHE A 162 -9.04 -4.61 4.53
CA PHE A 162 -9.15 -3.95 3.23
C PHE A 162 -9.68 -2.52 3.38
N VAL A 163 -9.12 -1.57 2.62
CA VAL A 163 -9.49 -0.15 2.63
C VAL A 163 -9.83 0.28 1.21
N PHE A 164 -11.00 0.87 1.02
CA PHE A 164 -11.42 1.42 -0.28
C PHE A 164 -10.77 2.78 -0.52
N LEU A 165 -9.72 2.84 -1.35
CA LEU A 165 -8.97 4.10 -1.60
C LEU A 165 -9.59 4.99 -2.70
N ARG A 166 -10.52 4.43 -3.48
CA ARG A 166 -11.20 5.10 -4.59
C ARG A 166 -12.64 4.57 -4.68
N PHE A 167 -13.58 5.42 -5.09
CA PHE A 167 -15.02 5.10 -5.05
C PHE A 167 -15.67 4.97 -6.43
N GLU A 168 -14.99 5.44 -7.49
CA GLU A 168 -15.49 5.39 -8.86
C GLU A 168 -15.12 4.06 -9.53
N PRO A 169 -15.98 3.48 -10.38
CA PRO A 169 -15.64 2.28 -11.13
C PRO A 169 -14.51 2.57 -12.12
N LEU A 170 -13.47 1.73 -12.12
CA LEU A 170 -12.30 1.89 -12.97
C LEU A 170 -12.23 0.86 -14.09
N LYS A 171 -11.64 1.27 -15.21
CA LYS A 171 -11.28 0.36 -16.31
C LYS A 171 -10.33 -0.70 -15.77
N LYS A 172 -10.69 -1.97 -15.94
CA LYS A 172 -9.81 -3.10 -15.61
C LYS A 172 -8.75 -3.22 -16.70
N GLN A 173 -7.49 -3.10 -16.31
CA GLN A 173 -6.34 -3.33 -17.16
C GLN A 173 -5.12 -3.69 -16.30
N THR A 174 -4.14 -4.35 -16.90
CA THR A 174 -2.85 -4.63 -16.28
C THR A 174 -1.92 -3.42 -16.35
N ALA A 175 -0.88 -3.40 -15.53
CA ALA A 175 0.17 -2.38 -15.57
C ALA A 175 0.85 -2.31 -16.95
N LYS A 176 1.11 -3.47 -17.58
CA LYS A 176 1.69 -3.56 -18.91
C LYS A 176 0.77 -2.96 -19.98
N GLU A 177 -0.53 -3.27 -19.93
CA GLU A 177 -1.53 -2.69 -20.83
C GLU A 177 -1.61 -1.17 -20.65
N PHE A 178 -1.68 -0.69 -19.40
CA PHE A 178 -1.68 0.74 -19.10
C PHE A 178 -0.45 1.44 -19.66
N LEU A 179 0.76 0.92 -19.40
CA LEU A 179 2.01 1.51 -19.88
C LEU A 179 2.08 1.55 -21.41
N ASN A 180 1.64 0.49 -22.09
CA ASN A 180 1.60 0.44 -23.55
C ASN A 180 0.62 1.45 -24.16
N GLU A 181 -0.59 1.56 -23.60
CA GLU A 181 -1.59 2.54 -24.03
C GLU A 181 -1.08 3.97 -23.82
N TYR A 182 -0.48 4.21 -22.66
CA TYR A 182 0.06 5.51 -22.29
C TYR A 182 1.23 5.93 -23.19
N LEU A 183 2.19 5.01 -23.41
CA LEU A 183 3.33 5.24 -24.29
C LEU A 183 2.91 5.69 -25.68
N LYS A 184 1.90 5.03 -26.25
CA LYS A 184 1.39 5.33 -27.59
C LYS A 184 0.69 6.68 -27.68
N THR A 185 -0.05 7.06 -26.64
CA THR A 185 -0.98 8.21 -26.70
C THR A 185 -0.41 9.49 -26.12
N LYS A 186 0.47 9.38 -25.12
CA LYS A 186 0.96 10.51 -24.31
C LYS A 186 2.48 10.49 -24.07
N GLY A 187 3.17 9.43 -24.48
CA GLY A 187 4.60 9.27 -24.24
C GLY A 187 4.84 8.69 -22.84
N ILE A 188 5.68 9.31 -22.02
CA ILE A 188 5.94 8.77 -20.68
C ILE A 188 4.84 9.17 -19.69
N VAL A 189 4.57 8.31 -18.72
CA VAL A 189 3.59 8.58 -17.66
C VAL A 189 4.06 9.78 -16.82
N ASP A 190 3.16 10.74 -16.65
CA ASP A 190 3.29 11.85 -15.69
C ASP A 190 2.01 11.92 -14.82
N ASP A 191 2.09 11.46 -13.58
CA ASP A 191 0.96 11.44 -12.65
C ASP A 191 0.69 12.80 -11.98
N THR A 192 1.41 13.86 -12.36
CA THR A 192 1.05 15.22 -11.96
C THR A 192 -0.16 15.74 -12.73
N GLU A 193 -0.48 15.15 -13.88
CA GLU A 193 -1.70 15.43 -14.62
C GLU A 193 -2.93 14.76 -13.98
N GLU A 194 -4.01 15.52 -13.83
CA GLU A 194 -5.22 15.13 -13.11
C GLU A 194 -5.82 13.80 -13.60
N GLN A 195 -5.91 13.63 -14.91
CA GLN A 195 -6.38 12.42 -15.60
C GLN A 195 -5.62 11.14 -15.22
N ASN A 196 -4.38 11.24 -14.73
CA ASN A 196 -3.55 10.09 -14.37
C ASN A 196 -3.55 9.83 -12.85
N LYS A 197 -3.94 10.81 -12.04
CA LYS A 197 -4.10 10.65 -10.57
C LYS A 197 -5.26 9.73 -10.19
N ILE A 198 -6.24 9.62 -11.07
CA ILE A 198 -7.40 8.75 -10.88
C ILE A 198 -7.00 7.26 -10.98
N PRO A 199 -6.38 6.80 -12.09
CA PRO A 199 -6.02 5.40 -12.26
C PRO A 199 -4.77 4.97 -11.47
N LEU A 200 -3.96 5.90 -10.95
CA LEU A 200 -2.69 5.57 -10.27
C LEU A 200 -2.67 6.03 -8.82
N LEU A 201 -2.12 5.18 -7.97
CA LEU A 201 -1.72 5.51 -6.60
C LEU A 201 -0.20 5.55 -6.51
N SER A 202 0.35 6.69 -6.11
CA SER A 202 1.77 6.83 -5.78
C SER A 202 2.09 6.16 -4.46
N VAL A 203 3.03 5.21 -4.48
CA VAL A 203 3.48 4.51 -3.29
C VAL A 203 5.00 4.42 -3.26
N ASN A 204 5.58 4.47 -2.06
CA ASN A 204 6.98 4.15 -1.86
C ASN A 204 7.15 2.67 -1.58
N VAL A 205 8.26 2.10 -2.06
CA VAL A 205 8.64 0.70 -1.77
C VAL A 205 9.19 0.54 -0.33
N PHE A 206 9.53 1.64 0.34
CA PHE A 206 9.92 1.69 1.75
C PHE A 206 9.22 2.86 2.46
N PRO A 207 9.01 2.81 3.79
CA PRO A 207 8.40 3.91 4.52
C PRO A 207 9.20 5.22 4.38
N THR A 208 10.54 5.10 4.34
CA THR A 208 11.50 6.20 4.23
C THR A 208 11.86 6.56 2.78
N GLY A 209 11.19 5.96 1.79
CA GLY A 209 11.41 6.26 0.39
C GLY A 209 11.22 7.75 0.11
N ASN A 210 12.02 8.27 -0.82
CA ASN A 210 12.05 9.67 -1.25
C ASN A 210 12.36 10.68 -0.13
N ALA A 211 13.07 10.26 0.92
CA ALA A 211 13.55 11.16 1.96
C ALA A 211 14.26 12.38 1.35
N GLY A 212 13.91 13.58 1.81
CA GLY A 212 14.43 14.84 1.26
C GLY A 212 13.75 15.33 -0.02
N THR A 213 12.72 14.64 -0.53
CA THR A 213 11.88 15.09 -1.66
C THR A 213 10.48 15.46 -1.15
N PRO A 214 10.22 16.75 -0.84
CA PRO A 214 8.90 17.20 -0.40
C PRO A 214 7.84 16.84 -1.43
N GLY A 215 6.74 16.24 -0.99
CA GLY A 215 5.66 15.79 -1.88
C GLY A 215 5.80 14.35 -2.39
N GLU A 216 6.93 13.69 -2.12
CA GLU A 216 7.14 12.28 -2.50
C GLU A 216 7.50 11.40 -1.29
N ALA A 217 8.00 11.98 -0.20
CA ALA A 217 8.42 11.27 1.00
C ALA A 217 7.25 10.84 1.90
N THR A 218 6.94 9.54 2.01
CA THR A 218 5.78 9.05 2.79
C THR A 218 5.79 9.54 4.25
N LEU A 219 6.91 9.45 4.96
CA LEU A 219 6.96 9.92 6.35
C LEU A 219 6.74 11.43 6.48
N SER A 220 7.08 12.23 5.47
CA SER A 220 6.87 13.69 5.52
C SER A 220 5.38 14.01 5.50
N TYR A 221 4.60 13.22 4.73
CA TYR A 221 3.15 13.30 4.71
C TYR A 221 2.51 12.89 6.04
N VAL A 222 3.08 11.91 6.74
CA VAL A 222 2.59 11.50 8.06
C VAL A 222 2.75 12.63 9.07
N ASP A 223 3.79 13.46 8.94
CA ASP A 223 4.02 14.59 9.84
C ASP A 223 3.17 15.80 9.54
N GLN A 224 2.97 16.08 8.26
CA GLN A 224 2.22 17.22 7.82
C GLN A 224 1.42 16.82 6.60
N ALA A 225 0.12 17.12 6.61
CA ALA A 225 -0.68 17.05 5.41
C ALA A 225 -0.02 17.88 4.31
N MET A 226 0.49 17.19 3.28
CA MET A 226 0.90 17.85 2.05
C MET A 226 -0.35 18.01 1.17
N SER A 227 -0.18 18.64 0.01
CA SER A 227 -1.20 19.11 -0.94
C SER A 227 -2.14 18.06 -1.56
N HIS A 228 -2.40 16.93 -0.89
CA HIS A 228 -3.46 16.01 -1.25
C HIS A 228 -4.80 16.74 -1.26
N GLU A 229 -5.57 16.50 -2.32
CA GLU A 229 -6.95 16.91 -2.37
C GLU A 229 -7.70 16.26 -1.19
N VAL A 230 -8.45 17.08 -0.47
CA VAL A 230 -9.36 16.60 0.57
C VAL A 230 -10.63 16.07 -0.11
N PRO A 231 -11.29 15.05 0.45
CA PRO A 231 -12.50 14.50 -0.14
C PRO A 231 -13.57 15.59 -0.22
N GLY A 232 -13.95 15.98 -1.43
CA GLY A 232 -14.99 16.95 -1.71
C GLY A 232 -16.36 16.30 -1.98
N ALA A 233 -17.29 17.11 -2.50
CA ALA A 233 -18.63 16.64 -2.88
C ALA A 233 -18.59 15.47 -3.90
N TRP A 234 -17.55 15.41 -4.73
CA TRP A 234 -17.34 14.35 -5.72
C TRP A 234 -17.23 12.96 -5.07
N ALA A 235 -16.53 12.84 -3.93
CA ALA A 235 -16.30 11.55 -3.27
C ALA A 235 -17.62 10.98 -2.75
N TYR A 236 -18.43 11.86 -2.17
CA TYR A 236 -19.75 11.51 -1.66
C TYR A 236 -20.76 11.26 -2.79
N ALA A 237 -20.67 11.97 -3.92
CA ALA A 237 -21.47 11.67 -5.09
C ALA A 237 -21.17 10.28 -5.66
N ALA A 238 -19.89 9.87 -5.69
CA ALA A 238 -19.49 8.52 -6.08
C ALA A 238 -20.03 7.45 -5.11
N ILE A 239 -19.94 7.69 -3.79
CA ILE A 239 -20.54 6.82 -2.76
C ILE A 239 -22.06 6.70 -2.97
N ALA A 240 -22.76 7.83 -3.12
CA ALA A 240 -24.21 7.87 -3.30
C ALA A 240 -24.64 7.04 -4.53
N LYS A 241 -23.95 7.25 -5.66
CA LYS A 241 -24.17 6.50 -6.90
C LYS A 241 -23.96 4.99 -6.71
N GLN A 242 -22.89 4.58 -6.03
CA GLN A 242 -22.54 3.17 -5.84
C GLN A 242 -23.57 2.39 -5.01
N PHE A 243 -24.20 3.07 -4.04
CA PHE A 243 -25.14 2.45 -3.09
C PHE A 243 -26.61 2.80 -3.33
N ASP A 244 -26.93 3.36 -4.51
CA ASP A 244 -28.30 3.74 -4.90
C ASP A 244 -28.95 4.71 -3.88
N ILE A 245 -28.15 5.61 -3.29
CA ILE A 245 -28.60 6.64 -2.35
C ILE A 245 -28.89 7.93 -3.15
N PRO A 246 -30.08 8.52 -3.06
CA PRO A 246 -30.36 9.80 -3.69
C PRO A 246 -29.39 10.89 -3.18
N LEU A 247 -28.78 11.65 -4.10
CA LEU A 247 -27.71 12.59 -3.75
C LEU A 247 -28.19 13.69 -2.78
N ASP A 248 -29.43 14.15 -2.93
CA ASP A 248 -30.09 15.10 -2.02
C ASP A 248 -30.16 14.56 -0.59
N ARG A 249 -30.37 13.25 -0.41
CA ARG A 249 -30.39 12.62 0.90
C ARG A 249 -29.02 12.62 1.53
N LEU A 250 -27.98 12.30 0.77
CA LEU A 250 -26.60 12.36 1.28
C LEU A 250 -26.21 13.78 1.67
N LYS A 251 -26.57 14.78 0.85
CA LYS A 251 -26.29 16.20 1.14
C LYS A 251 -26.77 16.64 2.53
N ASN A 252 -27.89 16.11 3.01
CA ASN A 252 -28.40 16.39 4.36
C ASN A 252 -27.47 15.92 5.50
N PHE A 253 -26.48 15.08 5.21
CA PHE A 253 -25.49 14.59 6.16
C PHE A 253 -24.12 15.27 6.03
N GLU A 254 -23.90 16.15 5.04
CA GLU A 254 -22.59 16.79 4.81
C GLU A 254 -22.07 17.50 6.06
N THR A 255 -22.91 18.24 6.77
CA THR A 255 -22.52 18.89 8.04
C THR A 255 -22.01 17.87 9.06
N ARG A 256 -22.75 16.77 9.27
CA ARG A 256 -22.37 15.72 10.24
C ARG A 256 -21.08 15.01 9.81
N LEU A 257 -20.90 14.74 8.52
CA LEU A 257 -19.69 14.13 7.96
C LEU A 257 -18.47 15.06 8.09
N ASN A 258 -18.66 16.36 7.85
CA ASN A 258 -17.63 17.38 8.04
C ASN A 258 -17.25 17.54 9.52
N ASP A 259 -18.20 17.42 10.44
CA ASP A 259 -17.90 17.45 11.88
C ASP A 259 -17.07 16.25 12.32
N LEU A 260 -17.30 15.07 11.73
CA LEU A 260 -16.43 13.90 11.92
C LEU A 260 -15.03 14.13 11.36
N ALA A 261 -14.92 14.74 10.17
CA ALA A 261 -13.62 15.09 9.58
C ALA A 261 -12.84 16.06 10.48
N LYS A 262 -13.51 17.09 11.01
CA LYS A 262 -12.93 18.04 11.98
C LYS A 262 -12.48 17.36 13.26
N MET A 263 -13.28 16.44 13.81
CA MET A 263 -12.94 15.65 15.01
C MET A 263 -11.66 14.83 14.80
N LEU A 264 -11.52 14.18 13.63
CA LEU A 264 -10.30 13.44 13.30
C LEU A 264 -9.11 14.38 13.11
N GLY A 265 -9.30 15.52 12.43
CA GLY A 265 -8.26 16.51 12.17
C GLY A 265 -7.70 17.15 13.45
N SER A 266 -8.55 17.47 14.43
CA SER A 266 -8.13 18.06 15.70
C SER A 266 -7.52 17.06 16.68
N SER A 267 -7.71 15.76 16.46
CA SER A 267 -7.24 14.71 17.39
C SER A 267 -5.72 14.54 17.43
N SER A 268 -5.04 14.87 16.34
CA SER A 268 -3.59 14.73 16.20
C SER A 268 -3.08 15.54 15.01
N PRO A 269 -1.91 16.22 15.12
CA PRO A 269 -1.30 16.90 13.98
C PRO A 269 -0.78 15.91 12.91
N ARG A 270 -0.67 14.62 13.23
CA ARG A 270 -0.10 13.60 12.33
C ARG A 270 -1.16 12.92 11.48
N GLU A 271 -0.83 12.66 10.24
CA GLU A 271 -1.69 11.99 9.27
C GLU A 271 -1.61 10.45 9.34
N VAL A 272 -2.22 9.79 8.36
CA VAL A 272 -2.32 8.33 8.31
C VAL A 272 -1.19 7.77 7.45
N LEU A 273 -0.42 6.82 7.99
CA LEU A 273 0.41 5.91 7.19
C LEU A 273 -0.45 4.73 6.76
N LEU A 274 -0.36 4.38 5.49
CA LEU A 274 -0.99 3.20 4.90
C LEU A 274 0.09 2.26 4.39
N GLN A 275 0.15 1.06 4.96
CA GLN A 275 0.93 -0.04 4.40
C GLN A 275 0.01 -0.91 3.57
N ILE A 276 0.32 -1.08 2.28
CA ILE A 276 -0.45 -1.84 1.30
C ILE A 276 0.34 -3.09 0.97
N CYS A 277 -0.10 -4.26 1.41
CA CYS A 277 0.54 -5.54 1.12
C CYS A 277 -0.24 -6.26 0.01
N ILE A 278 0.45 -6.51 -1.10
CA ILE A 278 -0.10 -7.07 -2.33
C ILE A 278 0.46 -8.49 -2.53
N PRO A 279 -0.38 -9.50 -2.80
CA PRO A 279 0.07 -10.85 -3.13
C PRO A 279 1.09 -10.87 -4.28
N LYS A 280 2.17 -11.64 -4.11
CA LYS A 280 3.27 -11.73 -5.09
C LYS A 280 2.79 -12.13 -6.49
N ASN A 281 1.75 -12.94 -6.60
CA ASN A 281 1.21 -13.42 -7.87
C ASN A 281 0.45 -12.35 -8.67
N ILE A 282 0.00 -11.25 -8.05
CA ILE A 282 -0.76 -10.19 -8.74
C ILE A 282 0.00 -8.86 -8.79
N VAL A 283 1.13 -8.73 -8.10
CA VAL A 283 1.82 -7.44 -7.95
C VAL A 283 2.18 -6.80 -9.29
N ASP A 284 2.66 -7.57 -10.25
CA ASP A 284 3.07 -7.06 -11.57
C ASP A 284 1.87 -6.79 -12.50
N GLU A 285 0.72 -7.38 -12.20
CA GLU A 285 -0.52 -7.07 -12.92
C GLU A 285 -1.04 -5.69 -12.54
N ILE A 286 -0.85 -5.27 -11.30
CA ILE A 286 -1.44 -4.03 -10.77
C ILE A 286 -0.40 -2.97 -10.41
N SER A 287 0.88 -3.18 -10.71
CA SER A 287 1.91 -2.20 -10.41
C SER A 287 3.08 -2.22 -11.39
N TYR A 288 3.80 -1.10 -11.42
CA TYR A 288 5.10 -0.99 -12.08
C TYR A 288 6.05 -0.12 -11.25
N ILE A 289 7.35 -0.36 -11.40
CA ILE A 289 8.38 0.48 -10.76
C ILE A 289 8.48 1.82 -11.49
N SER A 290 8.42 2.88 -10.71
CA SER A 290 8.49 4.24 -11.20
C SER A 290 9.60 5.03 -10.51
N TRP A 291 9.98 6.11 -11.16
CA TRP A 291 10.59 7.26 -10.54
C TRP A 291 9.48 8.20 -10.02
N ARG A 292 9.87 9.35 -9.48
CA ARG A 292 8.94 10.44 -9.14
C ARG A 292 8.03 10.80 -10.32
N HIS A 293 6.85 11.32 -10.01
CA HIS A 293 5.81 11.68 -10.97
C HIS A 293 5.28 10.49 -11.80
N GLY A 294 5.47 9.25 -11.34
CA GLY A 294 4.94 8.05 -12.00
C GLY A 294 5.67 7.64 -13.28
N ILE A 295 6.78 8.30 -13.63
CA ILE A 295 7.60 8.00 -14.81
C ILE A 295 8.17 6.57 -14.66
N PRO A 296 7.97 5.66 -15.63
CA PRO A 296 8.56 4.32 -15.55
C PRO A 296 10.08 4.38 -15.37
N ARG A 297 10.60 3.66 -14.38
CA ARG A 297 11.99 3.85 -13.95
C ARG A 297 12.95 3.23 -14.97
N HIS A 298 13.63 4.09 -15.73
CA HIS A 298 14.72 3.69 -16.63
C HIS A 298 15.88 4.67 -16.51
N ASP A 299 17.11 4.20 -16.27
CA ASP A 299 18.28 5.06 -15.95
C ASP A 299 18.52 6.13 -17.03
N GLN A 300 18.41 5.74 -18.30
CA GLN A 300 18.61 6.66 -19.42
C GLN A 300 17.55 7.76 -19.48
N ILE A 301 16.28 7.45 -19.16
CA ILE A 301 15.22 8.47 -19.10
C ILE A 301 15.53 9.45 -17.99
N VAL A 302 15.76 8.93 -16.78
CA VAL A 302 15.97 9.74 -15.58
C VAL A 302 17.14 10.70 -15.81
N SER A 303 18.26 10.20 -16.36
CA SER A 303 19.40 11.02 -16.73
C SER A 303 19.03 12.12 -17.74
N THR A 304 18.28 11.78 -18.78
CA THR A 304 17.88 12.73 -19.84
C THR A 304 16.98 13.83 -19.28
N ILE A 305 15.97 13.47 -18.49
CA ILE A 305 15.07 14.45 -17.86
C ILE A 305 15.85 15.39 -16.92
N ASN A 306 16.78 14.85 -16.12
CA ASN A 306 17.61 15.67 -15.24
C ASN A 306 18.50 16.64 -16.03
N GLN A 307 19.13 16.20 -17.11
CA GLN A 307 19.94 17.07 -17.98
C GLN A 307 19.09 18.17 -18.62
N MET A 308 17.91 17.84 -19.13
CA MET A 308 16.96 18.82 -19.68
C MET A 308 16.51 19.83 -18.60
N ALA A 309 16.21 19.36 -17.40
CA ALA A 309 15.82 20.23 -16.27
C ALA A 309 16.95 21.20 -15.87
N ASP A 310 18.21 20.78 -15.97
CA ASP A 310 19.37 21.64 -15.72
C ASP A 310 19.60 22.67 -16.83
N VAL A 311 19.30 22.35 -18.09
CA VAL A 311 19.31 23.32 -19.19
C VAL A 311 18.21 24.37 -18.98
N ILE A 312 16.99 23.94 -18.61
CA ILE A 312 15.88 24.83 -18.27
C ILE A 312 16.28 25.79 -17.14
N LYS A 313 17.03 25.30 -16.14
CA LYS A 313 17.58 26.14 -15.06
C LYS A 313 18.48 27.26 -15.58
N LYS A 314 19.34 26.99 -16.57
CA LYS A 314 20.29 27.96 -17.14
C LYS A 314 19.64 28.97 -18.08
N ASN A 315 18.59 28.57 -18.80
CA ASN A 315 17.91 29.42 -19.78
C ASN A 315 17.00 30.50 -19.15
N ASN A 316 16.65 30.41 -17.86
CA ASN A 316 15.94 31.46 -17.14
C ASN A 316 16.94 32.52 -16.61
N VAL A 317 17.45 33.34 -17.54
CA VAL A 317 18.54 34.32 -17.35
C VAL A 317 18.22 35.43 -16.31
N LYS A 318 16.95 35.62 -15.92
CA LYS A 318 16.54 36.57 -14.88
C LYS A 318 16.17 35.81 -13.59
N LYS A 319 16.82 36.15 -12.47
CA LYS A 319 16.56 35.58 -11.13
C LYS A 319 15.07 35.58 -10.73
N GLU A 320 14.28 36.48 -11.29
CA GLU A 320 12.83 36.63 -11.06
C GLU A 320 11.98 35.46 -11.62
N ASN A 321 12.49 34.68 -12.58
CA ASN A 321 11.77 33.55 -13.21
C ASN A 321 12.35 32.18 -12.82
N TYR A 322 13.02 32.06 -11.67
CA TYR A 322 13.63 30.79 -11.25
C TYR A 322 12.56 29.74 -10.93
N LEU A 323 12.42 28.73 -11.81
CA LEU A 323 11.55 27.59 -11.56
C LEU A 323 12.16 26.71 -10.46
N LYS A 324 11.32 26.28 -9.51
CA LYS A 324 11.68 25.29 -8.50
C LYS A 324 12.09 23.97 -9.16
N PRO A 325 12.96 23.14 -8.55
CA PRO A 325 13.41 21.87 -9.12
C PRO A 325 12.28 20.98 -9.65
N PHE A 326 11.18 20.87 -8.90
CA PHE A 326 9.99 20.10 -9.26
C PHE A 326 9.36 20.56 -10.59
N GLU A 327 9.17 21.88 -10.75
CA GLU A 327 8.60 22.47 -11.97
C GLU A 327 9.51 22.27 -13.19
N ARG A 328 10.83 22.29 -13.00
CA ARG A 328 11.78 22.03 -14.09
C ARG A 328 11.71 20.59 -14.58
N ILE A 329 11.60 19.62 -13.66
CA ILE A 329 11.45 18.20 -13.98
C ILE A 329 10.13 17.98 -14.71
N LYS A 330 9.03 18.55 -14.22
CA LYS A 330 7.72 18.49 -14.88
C LYS A 330 7.79 19.00 -16.32
N LYS A 331 8.40 20.17 -16.54
CA LYS A 331 8.56 20.74 -17.88
C LYS A 331 9.45 19.87 -18.78
N ALA A 332 10.57 19.37 -18.27
CA ALA A 332 11.47 18.48 -19.02
C ALA A 332 10.78 17.16 -19.42
N SER A 333 10.01 16.57 -18.50
CA SER A 333 9.21 15.38 -18.75
C SER A 333 8.21 15.60 -19.88
N ALA A 334 7.44 16.70 -19.83
CA ALA A 334 6.49 17.06 -20.87
C ALA A 334 7.14 17.22 -22.25
N MET A 335 8.30 17.91 -22.33
CA MET A 335 9.04 18.06 -23.58
C MET A 335 9.53 16.72 -24.15
N LEU A 336 10.00 15.81 -23.30
CA LEU A 336 10.43 14.47 -23.73
C LEU A 336 9.23 13.64 -24.20
N SER A 337 8.11 13.67 -23.47
CA SER A 337 6.86 13.02 -23.86
C SER A 337 6.38 13.49 -25.23
N GLU A 338 6.33 14.80 -25.47
CA GLU A 338 5.91 15.38 -26.74
C GLU A 338 6.79 14.89 -27.90
N ALA A 339 8.11 14.89 -27.72
CA ALA A 339 9.05 14.38 -28.72
C ALA A 339 8.81 12.88 -29.00
N MET A 340 8.66 12.06 -27.95
CA MET A 340 8.39 10.62 -28.09
C MET A 340 7.07 10.33 -28.80
N VAL A 341 6.01 11.12 -28.56
CA VAL A 341 4.71 10.96 -29.23
C VAL A 341 4.78 11.37 -30.69
N LYS A 342 5.49 12.45 -31.01
CA LYS A 342 5.59 12.97 -32.38
C LYS A 342 6.42 12.06 -33.29
N GLU A 343 7.51 11.52 -32.78
CA GLU A 343 8.48 10.76 -33.56
C GLU A 343 8.29 9.23 -33.45
N GLN A 344 7.66 8.75 -32.37
CA GLN A 344 7.35 7.34 -32.09
C GLN A 344 8.53 6.41 -32.38
N GLU A 345 8.37 5.41 -33.25
CA GLU A 345 9.40 4.41 -33.59
C GLU A 345 10.71 5.01 -34.15
N ASN A 346 10.69 6.27 -34.61
CA ASN A 346 11.91 6.97 -35.02
C ASN A 346 12.68 7.56 -33.83
N ASN A 347 12.02 7.74 -32.68
CA ASN A 347 12.65 8.18 -31.45
C ASN A 347 13.31 7.01 -30.72
N SER A 348 14.61 7.14 -30.44
CA SER A 348 15.36 6.08 -29.76
C SER A 348 14.82 5.79 -28.36
N PHE A 349 14.37 6.79 -27.61
CA PHE A 349 13.80 6.59 -26.28
C PHE A 349 12.47 5.86 -26.35
N TYR A 350 11.59 6.20 -27.30
CA TYR A 350 10.32 5.51 -27.48
C TYR A 350 10.54 4.00 -27.68
N ARG A 351 11.44 3.62 -28.59
CA ARG A 351 11.77 2.20 -28.84
C ARG A 351 12.34 1.50 -27.61
N THR A 352 13.28 2.14 -26.92
CA THR A 352 13.86 1.59 -25.68
C THR A 352 12.78 1.29 -24.64
N ILE A 353 11.83 2.20 -24.45
CA ILE A 353 10.77 2.02 -23.46
C ILE A 353 9.74 1.01 -23.91
N LYS A 354 9.34 1.05 -25.18
CA LYS A 354 8.44 0.04 -25.74
C LYS A 354 9.03 -1.36 -25.54
N GLN A 355 10.30 -1.55 -25.90
CA GLN A 355 11.01 -2.81 -25.71
C GLN A 355 11.12 -3.20 -24.22
N ALA A 356 11.37 -2.22 -23.34
CA ALA A 356 11.38 -2.48 -21.90
C ALA A 356 9.99 -2.89 -21.37
N ILE A 357 8.89 -2.29 -21.85
CA ILE A 357 7.53 -2.72 -21.49
C ILE A 357 7.26 -4.13 -22.02
N GLU A 358 7.58 -4.40 -23.28
CA GLU A 358 7.36 -5.70 -23.94
C GLU A 358 8.14 -6.83 -23.25
N ASN A 359 9.36 -6.54 -22.79
CA ASN A 359 10.25 -7.47 -22.09
C ASN A 359 10.15 -7.38 -20.56
N ASP A 360 9.06 -6.82 -20.03
CA ASP A 360 8.77 -6.81 -18.59
C ASP A 360 9.82 -6.09 -17.71
N GLY A 361 10.56 -5.14 -18.28
CA GLY A 361 11.62 -4.37 -17.62
C GLY A 361 11.15 -3.44 -16.49
N PHE A 362 9.84 -3.24 -16.33
CA PHE A 362 9.24 -2.43 -15.26
C PHE A 362 8.54 -3.27 -14.18
N LYS A 363 8.73 -4.60 -14.17
CA LYS A 363 8.16 -5.49 -13.15
C LYS A 363 8.59 -5.10 -11.75
N THR A 364 7.60 -4.92 -10.90
CA THR A 364 7.77 -4.59 -9.48
C THR A 364 8.39 -5.74 -8.72
N SER A 365 7.93 -6.97 -8.96
CA SER A 365 8.46 -8.17 -8.30
C SER A 365 9.97 -8.32 -8.52
N THR A 366 10.42 -8.18 -9.76
CA THR A 366 11.82 -8.37 -10.16
C THR A 366 12.71 -7.36 -9.47
N TRP A 367 12.30 -6.09 -9.42
CA TRP A 367 13.07 -5.06 -8.75
C TRP A 367 13.13 -5.28 -7.24
N ILE A 368 11.99 -5.57 -6.60
CA ILE A 368 11.96 -5.82 -5.15
C ILE A 368 12.82 -7.05 -4.81
N ASP A 369 12.75 -8.11 -5.61
CA ASP A 369 13.55 -9.33 -5.40
C ASP A 369 15.05 -9.05 -5.56
N GLN A 370 15.46 -8.27 -6.57
CA GLN A 370 16.86 -7.87 -6.71
C GLN A 370 17.34 -7.06 -5.50
N TYR A 371 16.50 -6.13 -5.03
CA TYR A 371 16.79 -5.34 -3.84
C TYR A 371 16.84 -6.19 -2.57
N THR A 372 15.96 -7.19 -2.40
CA THR A 372 16.05 -8.13 -1.26
C THR A 372 17.37 -8.90 -1.26
N LYS A 373 17.83 -9.37 -2.42
CA LYS A 373 18.98 -10.28 -2.53
C LYS A 373 20.31 -9.53 -2.46
N ALA A 374 20.37 -8.31 -2.99
CA ALA A 374 21.61 -7.56 -3.11
C ALA A 374 21.39 -6.05 -2.93
N PRO A 375 20.95 -5.60 -1.73
CA PRO A 375 20.63 -4.19 -1.49
C PRO A 375 21.84 -3.27 -1.74
N ALA A 376 23.06 -3.76 -1.48
CA ALA A 376 24.31 -3.04 -1.72
C ALA A 376 24.49 -2.61 -3.19
N LEU A 377 23.98 -3.39 -4.15
CA LEU A 377 24.10 -3.08 -5.59
C LEU A 377 23.18 -1.94 -6.03
N LEU A 378 22.21 -1.57 -5.20
CA LEU A 378 21.22 -0.53 -5.49
C LEU A 378 21.40 0.72 -4.60
N MET A 379 22.41 0.73 -3.74
CA MET A 379 22.74 1.84 -2.85
C MET A 379 22.99 3.14 -3.63
N GLY A 380 22.27 4.20 -3.25
CA GLY A 380 22.40 5.54 -3.84
C GLY A 380 21.38 5.84 -4.94
N LYS A 381 20.70 4.81 -5.48
CA LYS A 381 19.57 4.95 -6.41
C LYS A 381 18.22 4.64 -5.77
N ASP A 382 18.23 4.02 -4.60
CA ASP A 382 17.10 3.47 -3.85
C ASP A 382 16.15 4.52 -3.26
N ASN A 383 16.68 5.68 -2.86
CA ASN A 383 15.85 6.73 -2.28
C ASN A 383 14.82 7.29 -3.27
N GLU A 384 15.06 7.25 -4.58
CA GLU A 384 14.13 7.80 -5.58
C GLU A 384 13.23 6.73 -6.22
N ILE A 385 13.29 5.49 -5.75
CA ILE A 385 12.47 4.40 -6.27
C ILE A 385 11.07 4.51 -5.69
N GLN A 386 10.08 4.44 -6.56
CA GLN A 386 8.67 4.35 -6.21
C GLN A 386 8.02 3.20 -6.96
N ALA A 387 6.77 2.92 -6.64
CA ALA A 387 5.89 2.20 -7.52
C ALA A 387 4.64 3.04 -7.79
N ARG A 388 3.95 2.70 -8.88
CA ARG A 388 2.58 3.11 -9.09
C ARG A 388 1.70 1.89 -9.06
N LEU A 389 0.69 1.93 -8.21
CA LEU A 389 -0.34 0.91 -8.13
C LEU A 389 -1.54 1.37 -8.95
N LEU A 390 -2.02 0.52 -9.86
CA LEU A 390 -3.25 0.77 -10.58
C LEU A 390 -4.42 0.59 -9.62
N THR A 391 -5.30 1.59 -9.58
CA THR A 391 -6.37 1.67 -8.58
C THR A 391 -7.49 0.65 -8.80
N ASN A 392 -7.59 0.04 -9.99
CA ASN A 392 -8.52 -1.07 -10.26
C ASN A 392 -8.21 -2.32 -9.42
N GLY A 393 -6.92 -2.62 -9.18
CA GLY A 393 -6.50 -3.69 -8.28
C GLY A 393 -6.86 -3.39 -6.81
N LEU A 394 -6.90 -2.11 -6.45
CA LEU A 394 -7.13 -1.62 -5.08
C LEU A 394 -8.62 -1.44 -4.73
N GLN A 395 -9.53 -1.80 -5.64
CA GLN A 395 -10.98 -1.69 -5.44
C GLN A 395 -11.68 -3.03 -5.22
N ASP A 396 -11.00 -4.15 -5.46
CA ASP A 396 -11.58 -5.47 -5.25
C ASP A 396 -11.23 -6.00 -3.85
N PRO A 397 -12.20 -6.08 -2.90
CA PRO A 397 -11.96 -6.64 -1.58
C PRO A 397 -11.67 -8.16 -1.61
N ASN A 398 -11.81 -8.82 -2.75
CA ASN A 398 -11.45 -10.23 -2.96
C ASN A 398 -10.05 -10.43 -3.56
N SER A 399 -9.32 -9.34 -3.86
CA SER A 399 -7.97 -9.40 -4.46
C SER A 399 -6.91 -10.06 -3.58
N GLY A 400 -7.19 -10.26 -2.29
CA GLY A 400 -6.21 -10.72 -1.30
C GLY A 400 -5.26 -9.61 -0.82
N ILE A 401 -5.43 -8.37 -1.28
CA ILE A 401 -4.66 -7.22 -0.81
C ILE A 401 -5.04 -6.90 0.64
N ILE A 402 -4.03 -6.60 1.46
CA ILE A 402 -4.16 -6.24 2.87
C ILE A 402 -3.69 -4.80 3.07
N MET A 403 -4.43 -3.99 3.82
CA MET A 403 -4.08 -2.58 4.04
C MET A 403 -4.08 -2.21 5.53
N TYR A 404 -2.90 -1.98 6.10
CA TYR A 404 -2.77 -1.55 7.49
C TYR A 404 -2.76 -0.02 7.58
N LYS A 405 -3.74 0.53 8.31
CA LYS A 405 -3.81 1.95 8.65
C LYS A 405 -3.12 2.19 9.98
N TYR A 406 -2.16 3.10 10.01
CA TYR A 406 -1.53 3.58 11.22
C TYR A 406 -1.84 5.05 11.38
N TYR A 407 -2.48 5.38 12.50
CA TYR A 407 -2.88 6.75 12.82
C TYR A 407 -2.64 7.03 14.30
N PHE A 408 -2.52 8.30 14.63
CA PHE A 408 -2.19 8.78 15.98
C PHE A 408 -3.42 9.35 16.71
N ILE A 409 -4.59 8.78 16.43
CA ILE A 409 -5.88 9.15 17.02
C ILE A 409 -6.06 8.37 18.32
N SER A 410 -6.46 9.05 19.40
CA SER A 410 -6.70 8.37 20.67
C SER A 410 -7.84 7.35 20.54
N PRO A 411 -7.78 6.21 21.26
CA PRO A 411 -8.84 5.19 21.19
C PRO A 411 -10.24 5.73 21.48
N ALA A 412 -10.36 6.65 22.46
CA ALA A 412 -11.65 7.26 22.82
C ALA A 412 -12.24 8.13 21.70
N VAL A 413 -11.40 8.94 21.03
CA VAL A 413 -11.84 9.76 19.89
C VAL A 413 -12.20 8.86 18.72
N TYR A 414 -11.38 7.84 18.43
CA TYR A 414 -11.67 6.90 17.34
C TYR A 414 -12.97 6.14 17.56
N GLN A 415 -13.25 5.67 18.78
CA GLN A 415 -14.49 4.98 19.12
C GLN A 415 -15.72 5.90 18.97
N THR A 416 -15.60 7.16 19.42
CA THR A 416 -16.65 8.17 19.27
C THR A 416 -16.94 8.44 17.79
N TYR A 417 -15.89 8.63 17.00
CA TYR A 417 -15.98 8.79 15.55
C TYR A 417 -16.69 7.61 14.88
N ARG A 418 -16.24 6.38 15.15
CA ARG A 418 -16.81 5.16 14.57
C ARG A 418 -18.29 4.99 14.88
N THR A 419 -18.68 5.24 16.13
CA THR A 419 -20.08 5.15 16.59
C THR A 419 -20.97 6.16 15.84
N LYS A 420 -20.53 7.42 15.74
CA LYS A 420 -21.28 8.46 15.03
C LYS A 420 -21.36 8.20 13.53
N LEU A 421 -20.27 7.72 12.91
CA LEU A 421 -20.26 7.39 11.48
C LEU A 421 -21.17 6.20 11.18
N GLN A 422 -21.18 5.18 12.03
CA GLN A 422 -22.07 4.04 11.89
C GLN A 422 -23.53 4.47 11.93
N ALA A 423 -23.92 5.36 12.86
CA ALA A 423 -25.28 5.90 12.91
C ALA A 423 -25.68 6.61 11.60
N ILE A 424 -24.78 7.43 11.04
CA ILE A 424 -24.98 8.07 9.72
C ILE A 424 -25.18 7.02 8.62
N ALA A 425 -24.34 5.99 8.57
CA ALA A 425 -24.44 4.92 7.58
C ALA A 425 -25.77 4.16 7.68
N GLU A 426 -26.25 3.86 8.89
CA GLU A 426 -27.55 3.21 9.11
C GLU A 426 -28.72 4.08 8.65
N GLU A 427 -28.69 5.38 8.92
CA GLU A 427 -29.71 6.32 8.47
C GLU A 427 -29.72 6.42 6.93
N LEU A 428 -28.56 6.60 6.31
CA LEU A 428 -28.42 6.63 4.84
C LEU A 428 -28.90 5.34 4.19
N TRP A 429 -28.57 4.18 4.77
CA TRP A 429 -28.97 2.88 4.25
C TRP A 429 -30.48 2.70 4.21
N LYS A 430 -31.20 3.20 5.21
CA LYS A 430 -32.68 3.19 5.25
C LYS A 430 -33.30 4.11 4.19
N MET A 431 -32.58 5.13 3.73
CA MET A 431 -33.04 6.10 2.75
C MET A 431 -32.69 5.75 1.28
N ARG A 432 -32.04 4.61 1.04
CA ARG A 432 -31.68 4.17 -0.33
C ARG A 432 -32.94 3.95 -1.17
N ALA A 433 -32.83 4.17 -2.48
CA ALA A 433 -33.90 3.83 -3.39
C ALA A 433 -34.10 2.30 -3.37
N VAL A 434 -35.26 1.84 -2.89
CA VAL A 434 -35.66 0.45 -3.05
C VAL A 434 -36.01 0.27 -4.51
N LYS A 435 -35.13 -0.37 -5.28
CA LYS A 435 -35.48 -0.86 -6.62
C LYS A 435 -36.58 -1.90 -6.44
N THR A 436 -37.83 -1.51 -6.67
CA THR A 436 -38.92 -2.45 -6.87
C THR A 436 -38.59 -3.23 -8.14
N THR A 437 -38.06 -4.44 -7.97
CA THR A 437 -37.92 -5.38 -9.07
C THR A 437 -39.32 -5.64 -9.63
N ALA A 438 -39.48 -5.47 -10.95
CA ALA A 438 -40.75 -5.63 -11.66
C ALA A 438 -41.34 -7.06 -11.63
N ASN A 439 -40.75 -7.98 -10.87
CA ASN A 439 -41.32 -9.27 -10.53
C ASN A 439 -41.48 -9.33 -9.01
N GLY A 440 -42.71 -9.15 -8.54
CA GLY A 440 -43.10 -9.00 -7.14
C GLY A 440 -42.68 -10.16 -6.24
N THR A 441 -41.43 -10.11 -5.77
CA THR A 441 -41.00 -10.86 -4.60
C THR A 441 -40.12 -9.92 -3.76
N LYS A 442 -40.68 -9.41 -2.66
CA LYS A 442 -39.91 -8.72 -1.63
C LYS A 442 -39.02 -9.77 -0.94
N GLN A 443 -37.71 -9.55 -0.93
CA GLN A 443 -36.79 -10.16 0.04
C GLN A 443 -36.41 -9.13 1.08
#